data_AF-A0A967WAY6-F1
#
_entry.id   AF-A0A967WAY6-F1
#
_cell.length_a   1.000
_cell.length_b   1.000
_cell.length_c   1.000
_cell.angle_alpha   90.00
_cell.angle_beta   90.00
_cell.angle_gamma   90.00
#
_symmetry.space_group_name_H-M   'P 1'
#
loop_
_entity.id
_entity.type
_entity.pdbx_description
1 polymer ?
#
loop_
_entity_poly.entity_id
_entity_poly.type
_entity_poly.pdbx_seq_one_letter_code
_entity_poly.pdbx_strand_id
1 'polypeptide(L)'
;MAQRYPQVDLIRNEDNLGFSAGNNVGLLRSSGNILVLLNQDTVVQPGWLAALVAALDRHPDAGVAGCKVLGPDGRTLQHAGGSIERPLILGQHYGH
;
A
#
# COMPACT_ATOMS: atom_id res chain seq x y z
N MET A 1 -3.21 -5.96 22.77
CA MET A 1 -3.25 -6.17 21.31
C MET A 1 -3.47 -7.64 20.99
N ALA A 2 -2.56 -8.54 21.33
CA ALA A 2 -2.72 -10.00 21.10
C ALA A 2 -4.01 -10.61 21.68
N GLN A 3 -4.46 -10.20 22.87
CA GLN A 3 -5.73 -10.68 23.44
C GLN A 3 -6.98 -10.12 22.74
N ARG A 4 -6.89 -8.97 22.06
CA ARG A 4 -8.03 -8.29 21.41
C ARG A 4 -8.10 -8.57 19.92
N TYR A 5 -6.95 -8.85 19.29
CA TYR A 5 -6.80 -9.15 17.87
C TYR A 5 -5.86 -10.35 17.73
N PRO A 6 -6.35 -11.58 18.02
CA PRO A 6 -5.53 -12.78 17.96
C PRO A 6 -4.99 -13.08 16.55
N GLN A 7 -5.62 -12.52 15.52
CA GLN A 7 -5.18 -12.62 14.13
C GLN A 7 -4.05 -11.64 13.74
N VAL A 8 -3.60 -10.78 14.66
CA VAL A 8 -2.58 -9.77 14.38
C VAL A 8 -1.26 -10.16 15.00
N ASP A 9 -0.26 -10.38 14.14
CA ASP A 9 1.13 -10.56 14.54
C ASP A 9 1.82 -9.20 14.71
N LEU A 10 2.17 -8.87 15.95
CA LEU A 10 2.92 -7.64 16.25
C LEU A 10 4.43 -7.91 16.21
N ILE A 11 5.12 -7.36 15.22
CA ILE A 11 6.57 -7.38 15.14
C ILE A 11 7.12 -6.10 15.75
N ARG A 12 8.03 -6.23 16.74
CA ARG A 12 8.75 -5.11 17.36
C ARG A 12 10.20 -5.20 16.94
N ASN A 13 10.69 -4.18 16.24
CA ASN A 13 12.11 -4.06 15.92
C ASN A 13 12.88 -3.55 17.15
N GLU A 14 14.13 -3.97 17.29
CA GLU A 14 15.02 -3.52 18.37
C GLU A 14 15.41 -2.04 18.17
N ASP A 15 15.61 -1.65 16.91
CA ASP A 15 15.96 -0.29 16.49
C ASP A 15 14.93 0.32 15.53
N ASN A 16 14.97 1.64 15.38
CA ASN A 16 14.20 2.34 14.34
C ASN A 16 14.89 2.16 12.96
N LEU A 17 14.37 1.24 12.17
CA LEU A 17 14.89 0.92 10.83
C LEU A 17 14.46 1.92 9.73
N GLY A 18 13.59 2.88 10.07
CA GLY A 18 12.93 3.73 9.07
C GLY A 18 11.83 3.02 8.28
N PHE A 19 11.21 3.74 7.34
CA PHE A 19 9.97 3.32 6.68
C PHE A 19 10.12 2.04 5.84
N SER A 20 11.00 2.06 4.84
CA SER A 20 11.11 0.95 3.88
C SER A 20 11.65 -0.31 4.55
N ALA A 21 12.71 -0.20 5.36
CA ALA A 21 13.27 -1.36 6.04
C ALA A 21 12.31 -1.93 7.11
N GLY A 22 11.56 -1.09 7.81
CA GLY A 22 10.49 -1.54 8.72
C GLY A 22 9.40 -2.34 8.00
N ASN A 23 8.92 -1.85 6.86
CA ASN A 23 7.94 -2.57 6.02
C ASN A 23 8.51 -3.91 5.51
N ASN A 24 9.78 -3.95 5.11
CA ASN A 24 10.42 -5.18 4.62
C ASN A 24 10.43 -6.30 5.66
N VAL A 25 10.60 -5.98 6.95
CA VAL A 25 10.51 -6.99 8.03
C VAL A 25 9.12 -7.65 8.04
N GLY A 26 8.06 -6.86 7.91
CA GLY A 26 6.69 -7.38 7.83
C GLY A 26 6.44 -8.20 6.56
N LEU A 27 6.89 -7.72 5.40
CA LEU A 27 6.77 -8.42 4.12
C LEU A 27 7.43 -9.81 4.17
N LEU A 28 8.65 -9.91 4.71
CA LEU A 28 9.37 -11.19 4.82
C LEU A 28 8.70 -12.21 5.76
N ARG A 29 7.83 -11.75 6.66
CA ARG A 29 7.10 -12.62 7.60
C ARG A 29 5.68 -12.96 7.12
N SER A 30 5.23 -12.29 6.07
CA SER A 30 3.91 -12.51 5.49
C SER A 30 3.90 -13.70 4.53
N SER A 31 2.73 -14.31 4.36
CA SER A 31 2.54 -15.53 3.54
C SER A 31 1.43 -15.38 2.50
N GLY A 32 0.85 -14.18 2.36
CA GLY A 32 -0.22 -13.93 1.39
C GLY A 32 0.31 -13.89 -0.05
N ASN A 33 -0.52 -14.33 -1.00
CA ASN A 33 -0.22 -14.20 -2.43
C ASN A 33 -0.19 -12.72 -2.88
N ILE A 34 -0.92 -11.86 -2.16
CA ILE A 34 -0.94 -10.41 -2.35
C ILE A 34 -0.60 -9.80 -0.99
N LEU A 35 0.40 -8.93 -0.99
CA LEU A 35 0.85 -8.21 0.20
C LEU A 35 0.43 -6.75 0.09
N VAL A 36 -0.13 -6.21 1.16
CA VAL A 36 -0.62 -4.83 1.19
C VAL A 36 0.13 -4.03 2.24
N LEU A 37 0.82 -2.99 1.81
CA LEU A 37 1.38 -1.98 2.68
C LEU A 37 0.31 -0.92 2.94
N LEU A 38 -0.14 -0.82 4.19
CA LEU A 38 -1.18 0.11 4.62
C LEU A 38 -0.66 0.93 5.80
N ASN A 39 -0.68 2.26 5.69
CA ASN A 39 -0.25 3.11 6.78
C ASN A 39 -1.28 3.12 7.92
N GLN A 40 -0.79 3.30 9.15
CA GLN A 40 -1.62 3.33 10.37
C GLN A 40 -2.65 4.48 10.44
N ASP A 41 -2.49 5.51 9.61
CA ASP A 41 -3.34 6.70 9.53
C ASP A 41 -4.33 6.66 8.34
N THR A 42 -4.52 5.49 7.72
CA THR A 42 -5.41 5.34 6.56
C THR A 42 -6.84 4.95 6.98
N VAL A 43 -7.83 5.63 6.40
CA VAL A 43 -9.24 5.18 6.42
C VAL A 43 -9.59 4.57 5.07
N VAL A 44 -9.93 3.29 5.07
CA VAL A 44 -10.25 2.56 3.84
C VAL A 44 -11.74 2.65 3.49
N GLN A 45 -12.05 2.78 2.20
CA GLN A 45 -13.43 2.77 1.71
C GLN A 45 -13.93 1.34 1.46
N PRO A 46 -15.25 1.08 1.54
CA PRO A 46 -15.81 -0.21 1.16
C PRO A 46 -15.34 -0.66 -0.24
N GLY A 47 -14.90 -1.91 -0.37
CA GLY A 47 -14.46 -2.48 -1.65
C GLY A 47 -13.05 -2.11 -2.11
N TRP A 48 -12.30 -1.29 -1.38
CA TRP A 48 -10.97 -0.84 -1.78
C TRP A 48 -10.01 -1.99 -2.15
N LEU A 49 -9.96 -3.03 -1.31
CA LEU A 49 -9.04 -4.15 -1.50
C LEU A 49 -9.47 -5.01 -2.69
N ALA A 50 -10.77 -5.28 -2.82
CA ALA A 50 -11.31 -6.05 -3.93
C ALA A 50 -11.03 -5.37 -5.29
N ALA A 51 -11.09 -4.04 -5.33
CA ALA A 51 -10.76 -3.27 -6.54
C ALA A 51 -9.27 -3.40 -6.92
N LEU A 52 -8.36 -3.39 -5.93
CA LEU A 52 -6.93 -3.61 -6.16
C LEU A 52 -6.64 -5.03 -6.66
N VAL A 53 -7.23 -6.04 -6.02
CA VAL A 53 -7.06 -7.44 -6.42
C VAL A 53 -7.56 -7.64 -7.85
N ALA A 54 -8.76 -7.14 -8.17
CA ALA A 54 -9.31 -7.22 -9.53
C ALA A 54 -8.45 -6.49 -10.58
N ALA A 55 -7.71 -5.44 -10.18
CA ALA A 55 -6.78 -4.77 -11.08
C ALA A 55 -5.56 -5.64 -11.39
N LEU A 56 -5.01 -6.34 -10.39
CA LEU A 56 -3.92 -7.29 -10.57
C LEU A 56 -4.36 -8.51 -11.39
N ASP A 57 -5.56 -9.05 -11.12
CA ASP A 57 -6.10 -10.18 -11.89
C ASP A 57 -6.29 -9.85 -13.39
N ARG A 58 -6.69 -8.61 -13.68
CA ARG A 58 -6.86 -8.13 -15.06
C ARG A 58 -5.55 -7.87 -15.79
N HIS A 59 -4.47 -7.62 -15.06
CA HIS A 59 -3.15 -7.28 -15.60
C HIS A 59 -2.10 -8.21 -14.98
N PRO A 60 -2.02 -9.47 -15.44
CA PRO A 60 -1.19 -10.50 -14.80
C PRO A 60 0.32 -10.23 -14.89
N ASP A 61 0.74 -9.28 -15.71
CA ASP A 61 2.11 -8.77 -15.83
C ASP A 61 2.42 -7.63 -14.82
N ALA A 62 1.41 -7.09 -14.14
CA ALA A 62 1.59 -6.06 -13.13
C ALA A 62 2.09 -6.64 -11.79
N GLY A 63 3.23 -6.15 -11.31
CA GLY A 63 3.78 -6.54 -10.01
C GLY A 63 3.21 -5.76 -8.80
N VAL A 64 2.58 -4.59 -9.04
CA VAL A 64 2.09 -3.69 -7.98
C VAL A 64 0.83 -2.97 -8.48
N ALA A 65 -0.15 -2.78 -7.60
CA ALA A 65 -1.30 -1.91 -7.82
C ALA A 65 -1.39 -0.84 -6.71
N GLY A 66 -1.74 0.38 -7.09
CA GLY A 66 -1.94 1.50 -6.16
C GLY A 66 -3.40 1.93 -6.09
N CYS A 67 -3.83 2.40 -4.92
CA CYS A 67 -5.14 3.01 -4.74
C CYS A 67 -5.16 4.46 -5.22
N LYS A 68 -6.35 4.94 -5.58
CA LYS A 68 -6.65 6.36 -5.50
C LYS A 68 -6.74 6.77 -4.03
N VAL A 69 -5.94 7.75 -3.62
CA VAL A 69 -5.95 8.35 -2.29
C VAL A 69 -6.69 9.68 -2.36
N LEU A 70 -7.64 9.86 -1.46
CA LEU A 70 -8.40 11.08 -1.31
C LEU A 70 -7.95 11.81 -0.06
N GLY A 71 -8.03 13.13 -0.08
CA GLY A 71 -7.82 13.96 1.10
C GLY A 71 -8.89 13.72 2.18
N PRO A 72 -8.71 14.31 3.38
CA PRO A 72 -9.62 14.11 4.52
C PRO A 72 -11.08 14.53 4.26
N ASP A 73 -11.31 15.41 3.28
CA ASP A 73 -12.65 15.82 2.84
C ASP A 73 -13.38 14.75 2.01
N GLY A 74 -12.69 13.65 1.66
CA GLY A 74 -13.20 12.56 0.83
C GLY A 74 -13.47 12.96 -0.62
N ARG A 75 -13.01 14.13 -1.07
CA ARG A 75 -13.32 14.72 -2.39
C ARG A 75 -12.06 15.11 -3.14
N THR A 76 -11.09 15.69 -2.45
CA THR A 76 -9.84 16.15 -3.06
C THR A 76 -8.99 14.95 -3.44
N LEU A 77 -8.53 14.90 -4.69
CA LEU A 77 -7.62 13.86 -5.15
C LEU A 77 -6.22 14.13 -4.63
N GLN A 78 -5.73 13.30 -3.72
CA GLN A 78 -4.37 13.40 -3.23
C GLN A 78 -3.39 12.59 -4.10
N HIS A 79 -3.77 11.39 -4.50
CA HIS A 79 -2.93 10.54 -5.37
C HIS A 79 -3.77 9.60 -6.22
N ALA A 80 -3.40 9.39 -7.48
CA ALA A 80 -4.06 8.46 -8.41
C ALA A 80 -3.06 7.69 -9.28
N GLY A 81 -1.83 7.52 -8.80
CA GLY A 81 -0.74 6.89 -9.53
C GLY A 81 0.19 7.93 -10.15
N GLY A 82 0.95 7.48 -11.14
CA GLY A 82 1.95 8.29 -11.81
C GLY A 82 2.47 7.64 -13.07
N SER A 83 3.34 8.34 -13.78
CA SER A 83 4.04 7.83 -14.95
C SER A 83 5.54 8.10 -14.83
N ILE A 84 6.33 7.32 -15.55
CA ILE A 84 7.77 7.49 -15.62
C ILE A 84 8.12 7.70 -17.09
N GLU A 85 8.67 8.86 -17.41
CA GLU A 85 9.14 9.18 -18.75
C GLU A 85 10.55 8.61 -18.96
N ARG A 86 10.73 7.85 -20.04
CA ARG A 86 12.04 7.29 -20.45
C ARG A 86 12.65 8.15 -21.57
N PRO A 87 13.99 8.23 -21.69
CA PRO A 87 15.00 7.50 -20.92
C PRO A 87 15.40 8.15 -19.58
N LEU A 88 14.92 9.37 -19.30
CA LEU A 88 15.37 10.17 -18.15
C LEU A 88 14.87 9.67 -16.79
N ILE A 89 13.90 8.74 -16.77
CA ILE A 89 13.24 8.24 -15.56
C ILE A 89 12.61 9.40 -14.78
N LEU A 90 12.02 10.36 -15.49
CA LEU A 90 11.32 11.46 -14.86
C LEU A 90 9.96 10.98 -14.37
N GLY A 91 9.77 10.96 -13.05
CA GLY A 91 8.51 10.60 -12.42
C GLY A 91 7.52 11.75 -12.41
N GLN A 92 6.30 11.48 -12.84
CA GLN A 92 5.13 12.35 -12.68
C GLN A 92 4.12 11.65 -11.78
N HIS A 93 3.41 12.38 -10.94
CA HIS A 93 2.30 11.85 -10.16
C HIS A 93 1.01 12.57 -10.53
N TYR A 94 -0.11 11.85 -10.40
CA TYR A 94 -1.44 12.40 -10.59
C TYR A 94 -2.08 12.62 -9.23
N GLY A 95 -2.45 13.85 -8.91
CA GLY A 95 -2.89 14.24 -7.57
C GLY A 95 -2.31 15.58 -7.18
N HIS A 96 -2.47 15.92 -5.91
CA HIS A 96 -2.09 17.22 -5.36
C HIS A 96 -0.74 17.18 -4.64
#